data_AF-A0A2E8VFP9-F1
#
_entry.id   AF-A0A2E8VFP9-F1
#
_cell.length_a   1.000
_cell.length_b   1.000
_cell.length_c   1.000
_cell.angle_alpha   90.00
_cell.angle_beta   90.00
_cell.angle_gamma   90.00
#
_symmetry.space_group_name_H-M   'P 1'
#
loop_
_entity.id
_entity.type
_entity.pdbx_description
1 polymer ?
#
loop_
_entity_poly.entity_id
_entity_poly.type
_entity_poly.pdbx_seq_one_letter_code
_entity_poly.pdbx_strand_id
1 'polypeptide(L)'
;MKKDGIAVNALWPKTVIQTAAVQNLLGGDKVMEKARKPDIMGDAAIAVLSKNSTDCTGNFFVDEELLRSEGVTDFSIYSNVPDSELMPDFFI
;
A
#
# COMPACT_ATOMS: atom_id res chain seq x y z
N MET A 1 -22.72 1.66 -11.50
CA MET A 1 -21.91 1.40 -10.30
C MET A 1 -22.23 2.33 -9.13
N LYS A 2 -22.00 3.66 -9.21
CA LYS A 2 -22.41 4.59 -8.12
C LYS A 2 -23.90 4.52 -7.75
N LYS A 3 -24.77 4.50 -8.77
CA LYS A 3 -26.23 4.37 -8.59
C LYS A 3 -26.65 3.01 -8.01
N ASP A 4 -25.79 2.01 -8.12
CA ASP A 4 -26.01 0.64 -7.65
C ASP A 4 -25.35 0.40 -6.27
N GLY A 5 -24.76 1.44 -5.66
CA GLY A 5 -24.10 1.35 -4.36
C GLY A 5 -22.78 0.58 -4.37
N ILE A 6 -22.14 0.41 -5.54
CA ILE A 6 -20.85 -0.28 -5.68
C ILE A 6 -19.72 0.74 -5.76
N ALA A 7 -18.80 0.68 -4.79
CA ALA A 7 -17.59 1.47 -4.80
C ALA A 7 -16.50 0.82 -5.67
N VAL A 8 -15.84 1.64 -6.47
CA VAL A 8 -14.66 1.26 -7.25
C VAL A 8 -13.54 2.23 -6.92
N ASN A 9 -12.38 1.72 -6.51
CA ASN A 9 -11.18 2.48 -6.18
C ASN A 9 -9.94 1.69 -6.62
N ALA A 10 -8.82 2.38 -6.80
CA ALA A 10 -7.51 1.77 -6.93
C ALA A 10 -6.71 2.00 -5.63
N LEU A 11 -5.83 1.05 -5.30
CA LEU A 11 -4.87 1.15 -4.20
C LEU A 11 -3.50 0.72 -4.73
N TRP A 12 -2.49 1.55 -4.48
CA TRP A 12 -1.13 1.37 -4.96
C TRP A 12 -0.11 1.51 -3.82
N PRO A 13 0.96 0.71 -3.79
CA PRO A 13 1.97 0.85 -2.76
C PRO A 13 2.93 2.00 -3.08
N LYS A 14 3.34 2.76 -2.05
CA LYS A 14 4.35 3.82 -2.20
C LYS A 14 5.75 3.27 -2.49
N THR A 15 6.03 2.06 -1.97
CA THR A 15 7.33 1.39 -2.04
C THR A 15 7.15 -0.04 -2.52
N VAL A 16 8.21 -0.67 -3.02
CA VAL A 16 8.15 -2.09 -3.40
C VAL A 16 7.71 -2.96 -2.21
N ILE A 17 6.96 -4.03 -2.51
CA ILE A 17 6.40 -4.94 -1.51
C ILE A 17 7.09 -6.30 -1.53
N GLN A 18 7.45 -6.82 -0.36
CA GLN A 18 8.12 -8.10 -0.14
C GLN A 18 7.23 -9.29 -0.53
N THR A 19 7.15 -9.57 -1.83
CA THR A 19 6.43 -10.73 -2.38
C THR A 19 7.39 -11.68 -3.07
N ALA A 20 6.97 -12.95 -3.21
CA ALA A 20 7.74 -13.93 -3.98
C ALA A 20 7.98 -13.49 -5.43
N ALA A 21 7.06 -12.71 -6.02
CA ALA A 21 7.25 -12.13 -7.35
C ALA A 21 8.40 -11.13 -7.38
N VAL A 22 8.49 -10.24 -6.39
CA VAL A 22 9.61 -9.29 -6.26
C VAL A 22 10.93 -10.03 -6.06
N GLN A 23 10.95 -11.04 -5.20
CA GLN A 23 12.14 -11.85 -4.96
C GLN A 23 12.63 -12.52 -6.26
N ASN A 24 11.71 -13.10 -7.04
CA ASN A 24 12.07 -13.87 -8.22
C ASN A 24 12.35 -13.02 -9.47
N LEU A 25 11.73 -11.84 -9.61
CA LEU A 25 11.71 -11.09 -10.88
C LEU A 25 12.40 -9.73 -10.82
N LEU A 26 12.53 -9.11 -9.65
CA LEU A 26 12.87 -7.69 -9.55
C LEU A 26 14.25 -7.38 -8.95
N GLY A 27 14.91 -8.36 -8.31
CA GLY A 27 16.29 -8.16 -7.86
C GLY A 27 16.73 -8.96 -6.63
N GLY A 28 16.00 -10.01 -6.26
CA GLY A 28 16.39 -10.92 -5.18
C GLY A 28 16.47 -10.21 -3.82
N ASP A 29 17.33 -10.74 -2.94
CA ASP A 29 17.36 -10.37 -1.52
C ASP A 29 17.65 -8.88 -1.27
N LYS A 30 18.42 -8.23 -2.14
CA LYS A 30 18.75 -6.79 -2.02
C LYS A 30 17.53 -5.88 -2.20
N VAL A 31 16.60 -6.26 -3.09
CA VAL A 31 15.35 -5.52 -3.29
C VAL A 31 14.39 -5.83 -2.14
N MET A 32 14.35 -7.08 -1.69
CA MET A 32 13.51 -7.50 -0.56
C MET A 32 13.86 -6.75 0.73
N GLU A 33 15.15 -6.51 1.00
CA GLU A 33 15.60 -5.76 2.18
C GLU A 33 15.10 -4.31 2.19
N LYS A 34 14.96 -3.70 1.01
CA LYS A 34 14.50 -2.32 0.81
C LYS A 34 13.00 -2.20 0.52
N ALA A 35 12.27 -3.30 0.63
CA ALA A 35 10.84 -3.36 0.41
C ALA A 35 10.08 -3.38 1.75
N ARG A 36 8.80 -2.99 1.71
CA ARG A 36 7.89 -3.13 2.85
C ARG A 36 7.20 -4.48 2.85
N LYS A 37 6.79 -4.93 4.04
CA LYS A 37 5.98 -6.14 4.24
C LYS A 37 4.62 -5.96 3.57
N PRO A 38 4.01 -7.04 3.02
CA PRO A 38 2.69 -6.99 2.40
C PRO A 38 1.57 -6.46 3.31
N ASP A 39 1.76 -6.55 4.63
CA ASP A 39 0.82 -6.11 5.66
C ASP A 39 0.38 -4.64 5.47
N ILE A 40 1.25 -3.74 4.99
CA ILE A 40 0.87 -2.34 4.75
C ILE A 40 -0.24 -2.20 3.70
N MET A 41 -0.19 -3.01 2.64
CA MET A 41 -1.23 -3.06 1.62
C MET A 41 -2.49 -3.73 2.14
N GLY A 42 -2.35 -4.71 3.04
CA GLY A 42 -3.47 -5.34 3.74
C GLY A 42 -4.25 -4.34 4.60
N ASP A 43 -3.54 -3.59 5.44
CA ASP A 43 -4.14 -2.60 6.34
C ASP A 43 -4.76 -1.44 5.56
N ALA A 44 -4.08 -0.96 4.50
CA ALA A 44 -4.63 0.04 3.60
C ALA A 44 -5.89 -0.46 2.87
N ALA A 45 -5.92 -1.73 2.44
CA ALA A 45 -7.10 -2.31 1.82
C ALA A 45 -8.27 -2.41 2.81
N ILE A 46 -8.01 -2.81 4.07
CA ILE A 46 -9.03 -2.82 5.13
C ILE A 46 -9.59 -1.42 5.36
N ALA A 47 -8.73 -0.38 5.37
CA ALA A 47 -9.18 1.00 5.51
C ALA A 47 -10.10 1.45 4.36
N VAL A 48 -9.84 1.05 3.11
CA VAL A 48 -10.73 1.32 1.98
C VAL A 48 -12.04 0.54 2.10
N LEU A 49 -11.95 -0.78 2.38
CA LEU A 49 -13.09 -1.69 2.42
C LEU A 49 -14.05 -1.42 3.59
N SER A 50 -13.57 -0.77 4.66
CA SER A 50 -14.37 -0.41 5.83
C SER A 50 -15.19 0.89 5.64
N LYS A 51 -14.96 1.63 4.55
CA LYS A 51 -15.68 2.87 4.25
C LYS A 51 -17.02 2.57 3.57
N ASN A 52 -18.01 3.45 3.79
CA ASN A 52 -19.28 3.37 3.07
C ASN A 52 -19.05 3.49 1.56
N SER A 53 -19.67 2.59 0.79
CA SER A 53 -19.48 2.52 -0.67
C SER A 53 -20.04 3.74 -1.41
N THR A 54 -20.98 4.47 -0.81
CA THR A 54 -21.55 5.70 -1.36
C THR A 54 -20.59 6.89 -1.26
N ASP A 55 -19.69 6.85 -0.27
CA ASP A 55 -18.85 7.98 0.10
C ASP A 55 -17.41 7.79 -0.41
N CYS A 56 -16.96 6.54 -0.53
CA CYS A 56 -15.60 6.18 -0.94
C CYS A 56 -15.58 5.48 -2.30
N THR A 57 -15.59 6.23 -3.40
CA THR A 57 -15.47 5.66 -4.75
C THR A 57 -14.87 6.66 -5.76
N GLY A 58 -14.09 6.14 -6.71
CA GLY A 58 -13.43 6.89 -7.77
C GLY A 58 -12.05 7.40 -7.36
N ASN A 59 -11.45 6.84 -6.32
CA ASN A 59 -10.17 7.28 -5.79
C ASN A 59 -9.01 6.40 -6.28
N PHE A 60 -7.81 7.00 -6.28
CA PHE A 60 -6.53 6.32 -6.44
C PHE A 60 -5.75 6.53 -5.15
N PHE A 61 -5.74 5.53 -4.28
CA PHE A 61 -5.07 5.62 -2.99
C PHE A 61 -3.62 5.15 -3.09
N VAL A 62 -2.75 5.82 -2.33
CA VAL A 62 -1.42 5.33 -1.99
C VAL A 62 -1.46 4.82 -0.55
N ASP A 63 -0.96 3.61 -0.31
CA ASP A 63 -1.04 2.92 0.99
C ASP A 63 -0.63 3.77 2.20
N GLU A 64 0.57 4.34 2.19
CA GLU A 64 1.10 5.16 3.29
C GLU A 64 0.30 6.44 3.48
N GLU A 65 -0.09 7.11 2.40
CA GLU A 65 -0.85 8.36 2.47
C GLU A 65 -2.24 8.13 3.06
N LEU A 66 -2.90 7.05 2.63
CA LEU A 66 -4.18 6.63 3.18
C LEU A 66 -4.04 6.31 4.68
N LEU A 67 -3.09 5.46 5.05
CA LEU A 67 -2.88 5.09 6.46
C LEU A 67 -2.52 6.29 7.34
N ARG A 68 -1.73 7.26 6.84
CA ARG A 68 -1.47 8.52 7.55
C ARG A 68 -2.76 9.31 7.77
N SER A 69 -3.66 9.35 6.77
CA SER A 69 -4.96 10.01 6.90
C SER A 69 -5.89 9.33 7.91
N GLU A 70 -5.72 8.03 8.13
CA GLU A 70 -6.40 7.25 9.18
C GLU A 70 -5.70 7.35 10.56
N GLY A 71 -4.64 8.16 10.67
CA GLY A 71 -3.94 8.44 11.92
C GLY A 71 -2.76 7.51 12.24
N VAL A 72 -2.36 6.63 11.31
CA VAL A 72 -1.15 5.82 11.48
C VAL A 72 0.09 6.72 11.37
N THR A 73 0.96 6.66 12.36
CA THR A 73 2.18 7.48 12.42
C THR A 73 3.46 6.64 12.38
N ASP A 74 3.42 5.42 12.90
CA ASP A 74 4.55 4.49 12.89
C ASP A 74 4.45 3.49 11.74
N PHE A 75 5.33 3.65 10.74
CA PHE A 75 5.44 2.76 9.59
C PHE A 75 6.63 1.81 9.69
N SER A 76 7.45 1.92 10.75
CA SER A 76 8.63 1.08 10.92
C SER A 76 8.27 -0.40 11.10
N ILE A 77 7.05 -0.69 11.54
CA ILE A 77 6.54 -2.07 11.66
C ILE A 77 6.49 -2.80 10.31
N TYR A 78 6.38 -2.06 9.20
CA TYR A 78 6.30 -2.60 7.84
C TYR A 78 7.65 -2.75 7.16
N SER A 79 8.77 -2.34 7.75
CA SER A 79 10.09 -2.47 7.14
C SER A 79 11.15 -2.93 8.12
N ASN A 80 12.27 -3.43 7.62
CA ASN A 80 13.45 -3.74 8.43
C ASN A 80 14.52 -2.64 8.33
N VAL A 81 14.32 -1.67 7.44
CA VAL A 81 15.22 -0.54 7.19
C VAL A 81 14.49 0.79 7.38
N PRO A 82 15.21 1.90 7.62
CA PRO A 82 14.62 3.23 7.68
C PRO A 82 13.95 3.63 6.36
N ASP A 83 12.94 4.51 6.44
CA ASP A 83 12.19 4.99 5.26
C ASP A 83 13.09 5.58 4.16
N SER A 84 14.22 6.19 4.50
CA SER A 84 15.17 6.77 3.54
C SER A 84 15.89 5.74 2.66
N GLU A 85 15.85 4.47 3.04
CA GLU A 85 16.49 3.36 2.30
C GLU A 85 15.49 2.51 1.52
N LEU A 86 14.19 2.75 1.71
CA LEU A 86 13.14 2.04 0.99
C LEU A 86 13.17 2.37 -0.49
N MET A 87 12.91 1.35 -1.30
CA MET A 87 12.83 1.51 -2.75
C MET A 87 11.43 1.99 -3.14
N PRO A 88 11.30 3.17 -3.78
CA PRO A 88 10.03 3.64 -4.31
C PRO A 88 9.44 2.64 -5.31
N ASP A 89 8.12 2.55 -5.36
CA ASP A 89 7.47 1.75 -6.40
C ASP A 89 7.44 2.48 -7.75
N PHE A 90 7.15 1.74 -8.83
CA PHE A 90 7.41 2.16 -10.20
C PHE A 90 6.60 3.36 -10.72
N PHE A 91 5.41 3.61 -10.17
CA PHE A 91 4.43 4.55 -10.76
C PHE A 91 3.97 5.65 -9.81
N ILE A 92 4.75 5.90 -8.76
CA ILE A 92 4.56 7.02 -7.82
C ILE A 92 5.25 8.28 -8.36
#